data_AF-A0A0F9N8D7-F1
#
_entry.id   AF-A0A0F9N8D7-F1
#
_cell.length_a   1.000
_cell.length_b   1.000
_cell.length_c   1.000
_cell.angle_alpha   90.00
_cell.angle_beta   90.00
_cell.angle_gamma   90.00
#
_symmetry.space_group_name_H-M   'P 1'
#
loop_
_entity.id
_entity.type
_entity.pdbx_description
1 polymer ?
#
loop_
_entity_poly.entity_id
_entity_poly.type
_entity_poly.pdbx_seq_one_letter_code
_entity_poly.pdbx_strand_id
1 'polypeptide(L)'
;ASEITVGGTTDQNHIYCTTFFDDARDEMLAAHRWNFAKKRGFALETTKPLFGWDNAFTRPSDTIKVWGIDEAPDAPFEVEAALILTNHGDRPKAWATAEIYIANDYVKVTPDTWATGVAVIDGQYLLSGDLIYEVLVTHTTDTISNDVTAGNLISRGEGSLGTYLIAVAHTSDTVAADIAAGNLTPAGGDSEVLAVEYVYQRTDVDAWPVSARQTLIINLARMLAPAIKQNEEASLNLQSMLYGGPKTTGYLSIARTIDAQESGPMSVTTRTLLTSRRSRRGYYS
;
A
#
# COMPACT_ATOMS: atom_id res chain seq x y z
N ALA A 1 18.64 -31.77 -18.09
CA ALA A 1 17.36 -31.42 -18.75
C ALA A 1 17.75 -30.49 -19.89
N SER A 2 17.19 -30.69 -21.09
CA SER A 2 17.39 -29.76 -22.19
C SER A 2 16.90 -28.37 -21.80
N GLU A 3 17.57 -27.33 -22.31
CA GLU A 3 17.16 -25.95 -22.17
C GLU A 3 15.77 -25.76 -22.79
N ILE A 4 14.87 -25.12 -22.06
CA ILE A 4 13.51 -24.81 -22.53
C ILE A 4 13.55 -23.40 -23.07
N THR A 5 13.36 -23.26 -24.37
CA THR A 5 13.30 -21.95 -25.03
C THR A 5 11.98 -21.26 -24.67
N VAL A 6 12.00 -19.93 -24.56
CA VAL A 6 10.92 -19.04 -24.07
C VAL A 6 9.57 -19.19 -24.82
N GLY A 7 9.51 -19.94 -25.93
CA GLY A 7 8.28 -20.23 -26.68
C GLY A 7 7.62 -21.59 -26.41
N GLY A 8 8.18 -22.44 -25.55
CA GLY A 8 7.66 -23.79 -25.22
C GLY A 8 6.56 -23.77 -24.15
N THR A 9 5.45 -23.08 -24.40
CA THR A 9 4.42 -22.81 -23.36
C THR A 9 3.65 -24.05 -22.88
N THR A 10 3.77 -25.18 -23.59
CA THR A 10 3.10 -26.45 -23.28
C THR A 10 3.99 -27.46 -22.56
N ASP A 11 5.29 -27.17 -22.41
CA ASP A 11 6.20 -28.10 -21.74
C ASP A 11 5.86 -28.13 -20.24
N GLN A 12 5.68 -29.32 -19.69
CA GLN A 12 5.31 -29.53 -18.28
C GLN A 12 6.23 -28.76 -17.31
N ASN A 13 7.52 -28.69 -17.65
CA ASN A 13 8.52 -27.93 -16.89
C ASN A 13 8.30 -26.42 -16.96
N HIS A 14 7.90 -25.87 -18.12
CA HIS A 14 7.56 -24.46 -18.25
C HIS A 14 6.36 -24.10 -17.37
N ILE A 15 5.31 -24.94 -17.40
CA ILE A 15 4.11 -24.76 -16.57
C ILE A 15 4.47 -24.75 -15.08
N TYR A 16 5.33 -25.66 -14.63
CA TYR A 16 5.79 -25.65 -13.23
C TYR A 16 6.59 -24.40 -12.90
N CYS A 17 7.53 -23.99 -13.77
CA CYS A 17 8.30 -22.76 -13.55
C CYS A 17 7.39 -21.54 -13.43
N THR A 18 6.40 -21.37 -14.32
CA THR A 18 5.49 -20.21 -14.25
C THR A 18 4.58 -20.27 -13.02
N THR A 19 4.13 -21.47 -12.63
CA THR A 19 3.25 -21.64 -11.46
C THR A 19 3.95 -21.30 -10.15
N PHE A 20 5.19 -21.77 -9.96
CA PHE A 20 5.93 -21.55 -8.71
C PHE A 20 6.69 -20.22 -8.66
N PHE A 21 6.80 -19.50 -9.78
CA PHE A 21 7.59 -18.28 -9.83
C PHE A 21 7.04 -17.19 -8.90
N ASP A 22 5.73 -16.95 -8.97
CA ASP A 22 5.08 -15.91 -8.16
C ASP A 22 5.17 -16.25 -6.66
N ASP A 23 4.93 -17.51 -6.29
CA ASP A 23 5.08 -17.98 -4.91
C ASP A 23 6.51 -17.84 -4.40
N ALA A 24 7.51 -18.23 -5.20
CA ALA A 24 8.92 -18.13 -4.84
C ALA A 24 9.38 -16.67 -4.67
N ARG A 25 8.86 -15.77 -5.52
CA ARG A 25 9.10 -14.32 -5.46
C ARG A 25 8.50 -13.74 -4.19
N ASP A 26 7.22 -13.99 -3.95
CA ASP A 26 6.48 -13.38 -2.86
C ASP A 26 6.97 -13.89 -1.50
N GLU A 27 7.35 -15.17 -1.39
CA GLU A 27 8.00 -15.72 -0.18
C GLU A 27 9.36 -15.04 0.08
N MET A 28 10.18 -14.86 -0.95
CA MET A 28 11.49 -14.19 -0.81
C MET A 28 11.31 -12.74 -0.37
N LEU A 29 10.39 -12.00 -0.98
CA LEU A 29 10.08 -10.61 -0.64
C LEU A 29 9.51 -10.48 0.77
N ALA A 30 8.66 -11.42 1.22
CA ALA A 30 8.10 -11.43 2.57
C ALA A 30 9.14 -11.72 3.67
N ALA A 31 10.25 -12.38 3.31
CA ALA A 31 11.26 -12.85 4.25
C ALA A 31 12.11 -11.72 4.86
N HIS A 32 12.16 -10.52 4.28
CA HIS A 32 12.96 -9.41 4.81
C HIS A 32 12.40 -8.03 4.43
N ARG A 33 12.85 -6.99 5.12
CA ARG A 33 12.64 -5.59 4.70
C ARG A 33 13.68 -5.22 3.66
N TRP A 34 13.49 -5.71 2.45
CA TRP A 34 14.38 -5.42 1.32
C TRP A 34 14.33 -3.95 0.95
N ASN A 35 15.48 -3.27 0.98
CA ASN A 35 15.59 -1.86 0.59
C ASN A 35 15.25 -1.66 -0.88
N PHE A 36 15.66 -2.58 -1.76
CA PHE A 36 15.32 -2.50 -3.18
C PHE A 36 13.83 -2.71 -3.48
N ALA A 37 13.06 -3.31 -2.56
CA ALA A 37 11.63 -3.53 -2.69
C ALA A 37 10.81 -2.78 -1.63
N LYS A 38 11.40 -1.73 -1.03
CA LYS A 38 10.76 -0.88 -0.04
C LYS A 38 9.99 0.24 -0.73
N LYS A 39 8.75 0.47 -0.31
CA LYS A 39 7.90 1.57 -0.79
C LYS A 39 7.16 2.21 0.38
N ARG A 40 6.80 3.48 0.18
CA ARG A 40 5.93 4.26 1.06
C ARG A 40 4.66 4.61 0.28
N GLY A 41 3.53 4.60 0.96
CA GLY A 41 2.25 4.95 0.36
C GLY A 41 1.21 5.23 1.43
N PHE A 42 0.07 5.75 0.99
CA PHE A 42 -1.07 5.99 1.85
C PHE A 42 -2.09 4.86 1.70
N ALA A 43 -2.63 4.42 2.82
CA ALA A 43 -3.78 3.53 2.90
C ALA A 43 -5.00 4.35 3.33
N LEU A 44 -6.14 4.15 2.66
CA LEU A 44 -7.39 4.87 2.95
C LEU A 44 -8.23 4.09 3.96
N GLU A 45 -8.84 4.80 4.90
CA GLU A 45 -9.77 4.22 5.87
C GLU A 45 -10.98 3.57 5.17
N THR A 46 -11.48 2.50 5.78
CA THR A 46 -12.64 1.74 5.32
C THR A 46 -13.70 1.67 6.41
N THR A 47 -14.45 0.57 6.48
CA THR A 47 -15.39 0.35 7.57
C THR A 47 -14.63 0.05 8.85
N LYS A 48 -14.96 0.76 9.92
CA LYS A 48 -14.37 0.54 11.24
C LYS A 48 -14.53 -0.92 11.69
N PRO A 49 -13.51 -1.49 12.34
CA PRO A 49 -13.59 -2.86 12.84
C PRO A 49 -14.61 -2.96 13.97
N LEU A 50 -15.16 -4.16 14.17
CA LEU A 50 -16.19 -4.38 15.19
C LEU A 50 -15.67 -4.24 16.62
N PHE A 51 -14.40 -4.57 16.87
CA PHE A 51 -13.76 -4.47 18.18
C PHE A 51 -12.22 -4.47 18.04
N GLY A 52 -11.53 -4.14 19.14
CA GLY A 52 -10.08 -4.28 19.30
C GLY A 52 -9.27 -3.07 18.81
N TRP A 53 -9.61 -2.56 17.63
CA TRP A 53 -8.94 -1.43 16.98
C TRP A 53 -9.93 -0.29 16.71
N ASP A 54 -9.44 0.93 16.57
CA ASP A 54 -10.29 2.10 16.28
C ASP A 54 -10.55 2.27 14.78
N ASN A 55 -9.55 1.94 13.94
CA ASN A 55 -9.56 2.18 12.50
C ASN A 55 -9.13 0.95 11.68
N ALA A 56 -9.58 0.90 10.43
CA ALA A 56 -9.20 -0.12 9.45
C ALA A 56 -8.91 0.50 8.08
N PHE A 57 -7.75 0.22 7.50
CA PHE A 57 -7.30 0.82 6.24
C PHE A 57 -7.11 -0.22 5.13
N THR A 58 -7.46 0.12 3.90
CA THR A 58 -7.20 -0.74 2.72
C THR A 58 -5.72 -0.75 2.42
N ARG A 59 -5.10 -1.94 2.43
CA ARG A 59 -3.70 -2.08 2.05
C ARG A 59 -3.48 -1.73 0.57
N PRO A 60 -2.36 -1.07 0.20
CA PRO A 60 -2.00 -0.93 -1.20
C PRO A 60 -1.94 -2.28 -1.92
N SER A 61 -2.48 -2.36 -3.15
CA SER A 61 -2.66 -3.61 -3.90
C SER A 61 -1.35 -4.32 -4.24
N ASP A 62 -0.24 -3.59 -4.32
CA ASP A 62 1.09 -4.10 -4.59
C ASP A 62 1.83 -4.56 -3.33
N THR A 63 1.18 -4.64 -2.17
CA THR A 63 1.87 -4.93 -0.91
C THR A 63 2.04 -6.42 -0.63
N ILE A 64 3.29 -6.85 -0.46
CA ILE A 64 3.63 -8.18 0.07
C ILE A 64 3.58 -8.18 1.60
N LYS A 65 4.18 -7.18 2.25
CA LYS A 65 4.29 -7.11 3.70
C LYS A 65 4.35 -5.68 4.20
N VAL A 66 3.46 -5.33 5.13
CA VAL A 66 3.51 -4.04 5.85
C VAL A 66 4.57 -4.13 6.95
N TRP A 67 5.43 -3.12 7.05
CA TRP A 67 6.52 -3.08 8.02
C TRP A 67 6.30 -2.10 9.16
N GLY A 68 5.66 -0.97 8.89
CA GLY A 68 5.41 0.02 9.92
C GLY A 68 4.58 1.19 9.41
N ILE A 69 4.16 1.99 10.37
CA ILE A 69 3.45 3.24 10.16
C ILE A 69 4.51 4.36 10.24
N ASP A 70 4.62 5.21 9.22
CA ASP A 70 5.78 6.13 9.08
C ASP A 70 5.80 7.18 10.21
N GLU A 71 4.64 7.73 10.58
CA GLU A 71 4.53 8.74 11.65
C GLU A 71 4.57 8.16 13.07
N ALA A 72 4.32 6.85 13.20
CA ALA A 72 4.29 6.15 14.47
C ALA A 72 4.95 4.76 14.30
N PRO A 73 6.29 4.69 14.20
CA PRO A 73 7.00 3.45 13.87
C PRO A 73 6.86 2.37 14.94
N ASP A 74 6.58 2.76 16.19
CA ASP A 74 6.35 1.86 17.33
C ASP A 74 4.86 1.58 17.56
N ALA A 75 3.96 2.11 16.70
CA ALA A 75 2.53 1.90 16.84
C ALA A 75 2.18 0.42 16.64
N PRO A 76 1.33 -0.14 17.52
CA PRO A 76 0.82 -1.47 17.31
C PRO A 76 -0.14 -1.44 16.11
N PHE A 77 0.02 -2.40 15.21
CA PHE A 77 -0.89 -2.63 14.09
C PHE A 77 -1.03 -4.13 13.87
N GLU A 78 -2.18 -4.52 13.34
CA GLU A 78 -2.48 -5.88 12.93
C GLU A 78 -2.87 -5.89 11.46
N VAL A 79 -2.62 -7.02 10.82
CA VAL A 79 -2.86 -7.19 9.39
C VAL A 79 -3.84 -8.34 9.21
N GLU A 80 -5.10 -8.01 8.93
CA GLU A 80 -6.18 -9.00 8.73
C GLU A 80 -6.64 -8.97 7.27
N ALA A 81 -6.48 -10.10 6.57
CA ALA A 81 -6.81 -10.22 5.15
C ALA A 81 -6.19 -9.08 4.30
N ALA A 82 -7.01 -8.17 3.77
CA ALA A 82 -6.59 -7.02 2.95
C ALA A 82 -6.52 -5.70 3.74
N LEU A 83 -6.74 -5.74 5.06
CA LEU A 83 -6.84 -4.57 5.91
C LEU A 83 -5.61 -4.43 6.84
N ILE A 84 -5.34 -3.18 7.19
CA ILE A 84 -4.41 -2.79 8.25
C ILE A 84 -5.25 -2.21 9.38
N LEU A 85 -5.22 -2.87 10.52
CA LEU A 85 -5.95 -2.47 11.72
C LEU A 85 -5.00 -1.75 12.66
N THR A 86 -5.38 -0.56 13.10
CA THR A 86 -4.59 0.24 14.04
C THR A 86 -5.46 1.28 14.73
N ASN A 87 -4.96 1.86 15.83
CA ASN A 87 -5.60 3.00 16.50
C ASN A 87 -5.09 4.36 15.97
N HIS A 88 -4.23 4.31 14.95
CA HIS A 88 -3.67 5.49 14.31
C HIS A 88 -4.43 5.81 13.02
N GLY A 89 -4.28 7.05 12.57
CA GLY A 89 -4.94 7.59 11.39
C GLY A 89 -4.78 9.09 11.42
N ASP A 90 -4.51 9.68 10.27
CA ASP A 90 -4.37 11.12 10.14
C ASP A 90 -5.36 11.63 9.10
N ARG A 91 -5.83 12.86 9.31
CA ARG A 91 -6.67 13.52 8.33
C ARG A 91 -5.82 13.93 7.13
N PRO A 92 -6.26 13.66 5.89
CA PRO A 92 -5.57 14.14 4.70
C PRO A 92 -5.31 15.64 4.73
N LYS A 93 -4.32 16.07 3.94
CA LYS A 93 -4.01 17.48 3.77
C LYS A 93 -5.20 18.20 3.15
N ALA A 94 -5.50 19.42 3.63
CA ALA A 94 -6.54 20.25 3.03
C ALA A 94 -6.13 20.69 1.63
N TRP A 95 -7.06 20.61 0.68
CA TRP A 95 -6.85 21.09 -0.68
C TRP A 95 -6.53 22.58 -0.71
N ALA A 96 -5.58 22.93 -1.57
CA ALA A 96 -5.17 24.29 -1.85
C ALA A 96 -4.84 24.40 -3.35
N THR A 97 -5.17 25.54 -3.95
CA THR A 97 -4.90 25.85 -5.36
C THR A 97 -3.45 26.29 -5.57
N ALA A 98 -2.90 26.09 -6.77
CA ALA A 98 -1.53 26.42 -7.15
C ALA A 98 -0.46 25.70 -6.31
N GLU A 99 -0.79 24.54 -5.75
CA GLU A 99 0.12 23.70 -4.99
C GLU A 99 0.48 22.44 -5.79
N ILE A 100 1.72 21.97 -5.66
CA ILE A 100 2.16 20.76 -6.34
C ILE A 100 1.76 19.56 -5.50
N TYR A 101 0.98 18.67 -6.11
CA TYR A 101 0.59 17.41 -5.53
C TYR A 101 1.26 16.24 -6.24
N ILE A 102 1.48 15.16 -5.51
CA ILE A 102 2.08 13.92 -6.02
C ILE A 102 1.00 12.85 -6.21
N ALA A 103 1.19 11.97 -7.20
CA ALA A 103 0.27 10.88 -7.45
C ALA A 103 0.22 9.90 -6.26
N ASN A 104 -0.97 9.34 -6.01
CA ASN A 104 -1.30 8.43 -4.90
C ASN A 104 -1.26 9.05 -3.50
N ASP A 105 -1.29 10.37 -3.41
CA ASP A 105 -1.58 11.10 -2.17
C ASP A 105 -3.10 11.32 -2.02
N TYR A 106 -3.53 11.71 -0.83
CA TYR A 106 -4.92 12.02 -0.52
C TYR A 106 -5.07 13.44 -0.01
N VAL A 107 -6.17 14.06 -0.42
CA VAL A 107 -6.55 15.42 -0.01
C VAL A 107 -7.99 15.46 0.45
N LYS A 108 -8.26 16.36 1.38
CA LYS A 108 -9.62 16.67 1.82
C LYS A 108 -10.07 17.99 1.23
N VAL A 109 -11.32 18.03 0.83
CA VAL A 109 -12.00 19.21 0.28
C VAL A 109 -13.25 19.45 1.11
N THR A 110 -13.54 20.71 1.43
CA THR A 110 -14.85 21.10 1.94
C THR A 110 -15.84 21.06 0.77
N PRO A 111 -16.83 20.14 0.74
CA PRO A 111 -17.76 20.04 -0.37
C PRO A 111 -18.63 21.29 -0.51
N ASP A 112 -19.11 21.55 -1.73
CA ASP A 112 -20.07 22.63 -1.95
C ASP A 112 -21.40 22.29 -1.27
N THR A 113 -22.07 23.28 -0.68
CA THR A 113 -23.39 23.06 -0.09
C THR A 113 -24.42 22.83 -1.20
N TRP A 114 -25.26 21.81 -1.03
CA TRP A 114 -26.34 21.48 -1.96
C TRP A 114 -27.25 22.68 -2.20
N ALA A 115 -27.50 22.97 -3.47
CA ALA A 115 -28.53 23.88 -3.91
C ALA A 115 -29.15 23.35 -5.21
N THR A 116 -30.46 23.56 -5.37
CA THR A 116 -31.22 23.17 -6.58
C THR A 116 -30.89 24.10 -7.75
N GLY A 117 -30.83 23.57 -8.97
CA GLY A 117 -30.58 24.33 -10.19
C GLY A 117 -29.10 24.65 -10.44
N VAL A 118 -28.19 23.96 -9.78
CA VAL A 118 -26.74 24.16 -9.91
C VAL A 118 -26.15 23.07 -10.81
N ALA A 119 -25.30 23.48 -11.76
CA ALA A 119 -24.57 22.53 -12.60
C ALA A 119 -23.45 21.88 -11.79
N VAL A 120 -23.42 20.56 -11.78
CA VAL A 120 -22.43 19.75 -11.06
C VAL A 120 -21.82 18.73 -12.00
N ILE A 121 -20.58 18.33 -11.71
CA ILE A 121 -19.82 17.41 -12.55
C ILE A 121 -19.68 16.04 -11.88
N ASP A 122 -19.55 15.00 -12.70
CA ASP A 122 -19.18 13.66 -12.23
C ASP A 122 -17.92 13.70 -11.36
N GLY A 123 -17.96 13.02 -10.22
CA GLY A 123 -16.93 12.97 -9.19
C GLY A 123 -16.93 14.15 -8.22
N GLN A 124 -17.83 15.13 -8.32
CA GLN A 124 -17.91 16.21 -7.34
C GLN A 124 -18.60 15.75 -6.04
N TYR A 125 -18.11 16.22 -4.89
CA TYR A 125 -18.83 16.08 -3.61
C TYR A 125 -19.72 17.29 -3.31
N LEU A 126 -20.89 17.00 -2.75
CA LEU A 126 -21.87 17.98 -2.28
C LEU A 126 -22.28 17.67 -0.84
N LEU A 127 -22.57 18.71 -0.06
CA LEU A 127 -23.00 18.59 1.34
C LEU A 127 -24.48 18.95 1.50
N SER A 128 -25.25 18.10 2.16
CA SER A 128 -26.60 18.45 2.62
C SER A 128 -26.79 18.10 4.09
N GLY A 129 -26.86 19.14 4.93
CA GLY A 129 -26.74 18.96 6.37
C GLY A 129 -25.37 18.37 6.71
N ASP A 130 -25.37 17.20 7.33
CA ASP A 130 -24.15 16.46 7.69
C ASP A 130 -23.87 15.29 6.74
N LEU A 131 -24.63 15.13 5.65
CA LEU A 131 -24.45 14.04 4.69
C LEU A 131 -23.65 14.51 3.48
N ILE A 132 -22.64 13.74 3.13
CA ILE A 132 -21.84 13.92 1.92
C ILE A 132 -22.43 13.07 0.79
N TYR A 133 -22.63 13.68 -0.36
CA TYR A 133 -23.05 13.03 -1.59
C TYR A 133 -21.97 13.15 -2.64
N GLU A 134 -21.73 12.05 -3.37
CA GLU A 134 -20.94 12.05 -4.59
C GLU A 134 -21.86 12.14 -5.79
N VAL A 135 -21.49 13.02 -6.73
CA VAL A 135 -22.11 13.13 -8.04
C VAL A 135 -21.55 12.04 -8.94
N LEU A 136 -22.42 11.19 -9.47
CA LEU A 136 -22.06 10.06 -10.35
C LEU A 136 -22.16 10.39 -11.83
N VAL A 137 -22.88 11.47 -12.16
CA VAL A 137 -23.14 11.91 -13.53
C VAL A 137 -23.21 13.42 -13.55
N THR A 138 -22.58 14.07 -14.53
CA THR A 138 -22.74 15.50 -14.77
C THR A 138 -24.19 15.85 -15.07
N HIS A 139 -24.81 16.69 -14.24
CA HIS A 139 -26.21 17.10 -14.38
C HIS A 139 -26.45 18.49 -13.76
N THR A 140 -27.68 18.99 -13.85
CA THR A 140 -28.13 20.14 -13.06
C THR A 140 -28.96 19.61 -11.90
N THR A 141 -28.57 19.96 -10.68
CA THR A 141 -29.21 19.46 -9.45
C THR A 141 -30.69 19.82 -9.40
N ASP A 142 -31.50 18.92 -8.86
CA ASP A 142 -32.91 19.13 -8.52
C ASP A 142 -33.09 19.07 -7.00
N THR A 143 -33.99 18.21 -6.51
CA THR A 143 -34.08 17.82 -5.12
C THR A 143 -33.21 16.59 -4.91
N ILE A 144 -32.57 16.49 -3.74
CA ILE A 144 -31.73 15.34 -3.39
C ILE A 144 -32.47 14.02 -3.59
N SER A 145 -33.75 13.97 -3.22
CA SER A 145 -34.57 12.76 -3.39
C SER A 145 -34.70 12.37 -4.87
N ASN A 146 -34.88 13.34 -5.77
CA ASN A 146 -34.99 13.06 -7.20
C ASN A 146 -33.65 12.62 -7.77
N ASP A 147 -32.55 13.29 -7.40
CA ASP A 147 -31.23 12.96 -7.93
C ASP A 147 -30.69 11.62 -7.40
N VAL A 148 -30.98 11.26 -6.15
CA VAL A 148 -30.69 9.92 -5.61
C VAL A 148 -31.54 8.87 -6.33
N THR A 149 -32.84 9.13 -6.54
CA THR A 149 -33.74 8.18 -7.24
C THR A 149 -33.36 7.99 -8.71
N ALA A 150 -32.88 9.05 -9.35
CA ALA A 150 -32.37 9.03 -10.72
C ALA A 150 -31.01 8.34 -10.86
N GLY A 151 -30.33 8.03 -9.74
CA GLY A 151 -28.98 7.48 -9.74
C GLY A 151 -27.89 8.50 -10.05
N ASN A 152 -28.19 9.80 -9.96
CA ASN A 152 -27.22 10.87 -10.15
C ASN A 152 -26.30 11.06 -8.94
N LEU A 153 -26.73 10.58 -7.76
CA LEU A 153 -26.01 10.74 -6.49
C LEU A 153 -25.92 9.44 -5.72
N ILE A 154 -24.83 9.30 -4.96
CA ILE A 154 -24.70 8.30 -3.91
C ILE A 154 -24.26 8.96 -2.60
N SER A 155 -24.82 8.53 -1.46
CA SER A 155 -24.34 8.99 -0.16
C SER A 155 -23.01 8.32 0.18
N ARG A 156 -22.05 9.13 0.65
CA ARG A 156 -20.75 8.67 1.15
C ARG A 156 -20.67 8.66 2.69
N GLY A 157 -21.81 8.82 3.35
CA GLY A 157 -21.93 8.83 4.80
C GLY A 157 -22.01 10.24 5.39
N GLU A 158 -21.92 10.29 6.71
CA GLU A 158 -21.92 11.52 7.50
C GLU A 158 -20.52 12.13 7.55
N GLY A 159 -20.43 13.46 7.53
CA GLY A 159 -19.17 14.19 7.59
C GLY A 159 -19.28 15.60 7.03
N SER A 160 -18.16 16.33 7.12
CA SER A 160 -18.07 17.72 6.60
C SER A 160 -17.01 17.90 5.52
N LEU A 161 -16.28 16.83 5.19
CA LEU A 161 -15.12 16.84 4.32
C LEU A 161 -15.19 15.65 3.37
N GLY A 162 -14.99 15.89 2.07
CA GLY A 162 -14.84 14.84 1.07
C GLY A 162 -13.37 14.53 0.81
N THR A 163 -13.03 13.25 0.73
CA THR A 163 -11.67 12.78 0.48
C THR A 163 -11.50 12.39 -0.98
N TYR A 164 -10.45 12.91 -1.61
CA TYR A 164 -10.05 12.60 -2.98
C TYR A 164 -8.67 11.94 -3.01
N LEU A 165 -8.52 10.99 -3.93
CA LEU A 165 -7.24 10.45 -4.37
C LEU A 165 -6.67 11.35 -5.46
N ILE A 166 -5.38 11.63 -5.38
CA ILE A 166 -4.63 12.32 -6.42
C ILE A 166 -4.15 11.29 -7.44
N ALA A 167 -4.81 11.23 -8.59
CA ALA A 167 -4.54 10.22 -9.61
C ALA A 167 -3.20 10.46 -10.32
N VAL A 168 -2.86 11.74 -10.56
CA VAL A 168 -1.67 12.15 -11.31
C VAL A 168 -0.99 13.31 -10.59
N ALA A 169 0.35 13.34 -10.61
CA ALA A 169 1.09 14.47 -10.08
C ALA A 169 0.86 15.71 -10.96
N HIS A 170 0.43 16.81 -10.35
CA HIS A 170 0.06 18.03 -11.05
C HIS A 170 0.20 19.25 -10.13
N THR A 171 0.17 20.45 -10.72
CA THR A 171 -0.05 21.68 -9.97
C THR A 171 -1.54 21.94 -9.93
N SER A 172 -2.11 22.06 -8.73
CA SER A 172 -3.55 22.18 -8.53
C SER A 172 -4.15 23.48 -9.09
N ASP A 173 -5.40 23.38 -9.49
CA ASP A 173 -6.33 24.46 -9.80
C ASP A 173 -7.57 24.32 -8.88
N THR A 174 -8.73 24.81 -9.30
CA THR A 174 -10.00 24.54 -8.63
C THR A 174 -10.30 23.05 -8.62
N VAL A 175 -10.97 22.59 -7.56
CA VAL A 175 -11.37 21.18 -7.40
C VAL A 175 -12.13 20.67 -8.62
N ALA A 176 -13.08 21.46 -9.14
CA ALA A 176 -13.86 21.09 -10.31
C ALA A 176 -13.01 20.95 -11.58
N ALA A 177 -12.02 21.82 -11.78
CA ALA A 177 -11.11 21.73 -12.92
C ALA A 177 -10.21 20.49 -12.84
N ASP A 178 -9.70 20.17 -11.65
CA ASP A 178 -8.84 19.00 -11.45
C ASP A 178 -9.61 17.68 -11.50
N ILE A 179 -10.87 17.65 -11.07
CA ILE A 179 -11.75 16.50 -11.32
C ILE A 179 -11.96 16.32 -12.83
N ALA A 180 -12.32 17.40 -13.55
CA ALA A 180 -12.57 17.33 -14.99
C ALA A 180 -11.31 16.95 -15.81
N ALA A 181 -10.12 17.30 -15.31
CA ALA A 181 -8.84 16.91 -15.88
C ALA A 181 -8.44 15.45 -15.55
N GLY A 182 -9.17 14.76 -14.66
CA GLY A 182 -8.83 13.42 -14.18
C GLY A 182 -7.67 13.41 -13.18
N ASN A 183 -7.33 14.55 -12.58
CA ASN A 183 -6.28 14.68 -11.58
C ASN A 183 -6.76 14.24 -10.18
N LEU A 184 -8.06 14.40 -9.90
CA LEU A 184 -8.71 13.98 -8.66
C LEU A 184 -9.75 12.89 -8.92
N THR A 185 -9.79 11.91 -8.04
CA THR A 185 -10.80 10.85 -8.04
C THR A 185 -11.45 10.75 -6.66
N PRO A 186 -12.79 10.69 -6.56
CA PRO A 186 -13.48 10.45 -5.30
C PRO A 186 -12.95 9.19 -4.61
N ALA A 187 -12.57 9.29 -3.35
CA ALA A 187 -12.03 8.17 -2.58
C ALA A 187 -12.91 7.79 -1.38
N GLY A 188 -13.54 8.76 -0.72
CA GLY A 188 -14.44 8.55 0.40
C GLY A 188 -14.99 9.86 0.95
N GLY A 189 -15.84 9.75 1.98
CA GLY A 189 -16.32 10.90 2.75
C GLY A 189 -15.22 11.47 3.66
N ASP A 190 -15.56 11.71 4.94
CA ASP A 190 -14.64 12.23 5.96
C ASP A 190 -13.72 11.10 6.50
N SER A 191 -12.96 10.50 5.58
CA SER A 191 -12.09 9.33 5.82
C SER A 191 -10.70 9.73 6.28
N GLU A 192 -10.13 8.93 7.16
CA GLU A 192 -8.72 9.04 7.56
C GLU A 192 -7.78 8.33 6.56
N VAL A 193 -6.50 8.69 6.61
CA VAL A 193 -5.44 8.03 5.84
C VAL A 193 -4.31 7.61 6.76
N LEU A 194 -3.61 6.54 6.37
CA LEU A 194 -2.49 5.99 7.10
C LEU A 194 -1.25 5.94 6.21
N ALA A 195 -0.20 6.66 6.59
CA ALA A 195 1.10 6.58 5.93
C ALA A 195 1.80 5.28 6.34
N VAL A 196 1.98 4.37 5.38
CA VAL A 196 2.55 3.04 5.62
C VAL A 196 3.84 2.84 4.85
N GLU A 197 4.76 2.13 5.50
CA GLU A 197 5.95 1.59 4.86
C GLU A 197 5.81 0.08 4.67
N TYR A 198 6.08 -0.39 3.46
CA TYR A 198 5.83 -1.77 3.09
C TYR A 198 6.83 -2.30 2.05
N VAL A 199 6.91 -3.64 1.96
CA VAL A 199 7.56 -4.32 0.85
C VAL A 199 6.54 -4.49 -0.27
N TYR A 200 6.85 -3.93 -1.44
CA TYR A 200 6.00 -4.05 -2.61
C TYR A 200 6.41 -5.23 -3.50
N GLN A 201 5.45 -5.75 -4.27
CA GLN A 201 5.63 -6.83 -5.22
C GLN A 201 6.39 -6.31 -6.45
N ARG A 202 7.72 -6.26 -6.35
CA ARG A 202 8.56 -5.82 -7.47
C ARG A 202 8.65 -6.92 -8.52
N THR A 203 7.99 -6.74 -9.66
CA THR A 203 7.92 -7.74 -10.74
C THR A 203 9.14 -7.75 -11.65
N ASP A 204 9.82 -6.62 -11.83
CA ASP A 204 11.05 -6.51 -12.62
C ASP A 204 12.25 -7.08 -11.84
N VAL A 205 12.59 -8.34 -12.12
CA VAL A 205 13.71 -9.08 -11.50
C VAL A 205 15.08 -8.61 -11.99
N ASP A 206 15.18 -8.05 -13.18
CA ASP A 206 16.46 -7.59 -13.74
C ASP A 206 17.00 -6.39 -12.97
N ALA A 207 16.10 -5.61 -12.36
CA ALA A 207 16.45 -4.50 -11.51
C ALA A 207 16.74 -4.90 -10.04
N TRP A 208 16.70 -6.18 -9.69
CA TRP A 208 17.05 -6.67 -8.34
C TRP A 208 18.56 -6.77 -8.15
N PRO A 209 19.07 -6.61 -6.91
CA PRO A 209 20.47 -6.91 -6.60
C PRO A 209 20.83 -8.36 -6.94
N VAL A 210 22.09 -8.60 -7.32
CA VAL A 210 22.58 -9.95 -7.72
C VAL A 210 22.36 -10.98 -6.60
N SER A 211 22.57 -10.60 -5.35
CA SER A 211 22.34 -11.45 -4.17
C SER A 211 20.86 -11.82 -3.98
N ALA A 212 19.96 -10.87 -4.23
CA ALA A 212 18.51 -11.10 -4.18
C ALA A 212 18.07 -12.05 -5.31
N ARG A 213 18.58 -11.86 -6.53
CA ARG A 213 18.30 -12.78 -7.65
C ARG A 213 18.78 -14.21 -7.38
N GLN A 214 19.99 -14.38 -6.82
CA GLN A 214 20.49 -15.70 -6.45
C GLN A 214 19.59 -16.38 -5.40
N THR A 215 19.11 -15.61 -4.43
CA THR A 215 18.16 -16.11 -3.41
C THR A 215 16.85 -16.56 -4.04
N LEU A 216 16.29 -15.78 -4.98
CA LEU A 216 15.10 -16.14 -5.74
C LEU A 216 15.29 -17.43 -6.54
N ILE A 217 16.41 -17.56 -7.26
CA ILE A 217 16.72 -18.75 -8.07
C ILE A 217 16.80 -20.01 -7.19
N ILE A 218 17.44 -19.92 -6.02
CA ILE A 218 17.53 -21.05 -5.09
C ILE A 218 16.14 -21.37 -4.51
N ASN A 219 15.34 -20.35 -4.17
CA ASN A 219 13.99 -20.57 -3.66
C ASN A 219 13.09 -21.26 -4.69
N LEU A 220 13.13 -20.79 -5.95
CA LEU A 220 12.41 -21.39 -7.06
C LEU A 220 12.87 -22.83 -7.31
N ALA A 221 14.19 -23.07 -7.33
CA ALA A 221 14.74 -24.42 -7.49
C ALA A 221 14.28 -25.38 -6.37
N ARG A 222 14.19 -24.89 -5.13
CA ARG A 222 13.69 -25.66 -3.97
C ARG A 222 12.24 -26.12 -4.19
N MET A 223 11.37 -25.23 -4.69
CA MET A 223 9.98 -25.54 -4.99
C MET A 223 9.83 -26.50 -6.19
N LEU A 224 10.67 -26.33 -7.21
CA LEU A 224 10.63 -27.16 -8.42
C LEU A 224 11.22 -28.58 -8.22
N ALA A 225 12.17 -28.75 -7.30
CA ALA A 225 12.86 -30.01 -7.06
C ALA A 225 11.93 -31.21 -6.81
N PRO A 226 10.95 -31.16 -5.88
CA PRO A 226 10.02 -32.27 -5.66
C PRO A 226 9.13 -32.51 -6.90
N ALA A 227 8.68 -31.45 -7.57
CA ALA A 227 7.76 -31.55 -8.71
C ALA A 227 8.41 -32.17 -9.97
N ILE A 228 9.67 -31.83 -10.25
CA ILE A 228 10.35 -32.24 -11.49
C ILE A 228 11.20 -33.49 -11.28
N LYS A 229 11.90 -33.59 -10.14
CA LYS A 229 12.90 -34.64 -9.91
C LYS A 229 12.45 -35.73 -8.95
N GLN A 230 11.35 -35.52 -8.21
CA GLN A 230 10.88 -36.43 -7.16
C GLN A 230 12.02 -36.80 -6.19
N ASN A 231 12.95 -35.87 -5.98
CA ASN A 231 14.14 -36.07 -5.17
C ASN A 231 14.08 -35.15 -3.96
N GLU A 232 13.69 -35.72 -2.83
CA GLU A 232 13.54 -35.02 -1.56
C GLU A 232 14.89 -34.54 -1.00
N GLU A 233 15.96 -35.32 -1.18
CA GLU A 233 17.31 -34.96 -0.72
C GLU A 233 17.81 -33.69 -1.43
N ALA A 234 17.54 -33.55 -2.73
CA ALA A 234 17.85 -32.33 -3.47
C ALA A 234 17.08 -31.11 -2.94
N SER A 235 15.81 -31.28 -2.55
CA SER A 235 15.00 -30.20 -1.97
C SER A 235 15.52 -29.79 -0.59
N LEU A 236 15.89 -30.75 0.26
CA LEU A 236 16.47 -30.50 1.59
C LEU A 236 17.84 -29.81 1.51
N ASN A 237 18.67 -30.20 0.53
CA ASN A 237 19.94 -29.53 0.28
C ASN A 237 19.73 -28.08 -0.18
N LEU A 238 18.78 -27.82 -1.09
CA LEU A 238 18.45 -26.47 -1.54
C LEU A 238 17.85 -25.61 -0.41
N GLN A 239 17.04 -26.21 0.47
CA GLN A 239 16.54 -25.54 1.67
C GLN A 239 17.70 -25.16 2.61
N SER A 240 18.65 -26.06 2.82
CA SER A 240 19.86 -25.80 3.62
C SER A 240 20.75 -24.74 2.99
N MET A 241 20.82 -24.66 1.66
CA MET A 241 21.51 -23.57 0.96
C MET A 241 20.78 -22.23 1.14
N LEU A 242 19.45 -22.21 1.06
CA LEU A 242 18.66 -20.98 1.17
C LEU A 242 18.72 -20.38 2.57
N TYR A 243 18.33 -21.15 3.59
CA TYR A 243 18.21 -20.68 4.97
C TYR A 243 19.48 -20.86 5.80
N GLY A 244 20.40 -21.70 5.32
CA GLY A 244 21.59 -22.10 6.06
C GLY A 244 21.37 -23.42 6.81
N GLY A 245 22.48 -24.06 7.14
CA GLY A 245 22.51 -25.23 8.01
C GLY A 245 23.33 -24.96 9.26
N PRO A 246 23.51 -25.97 10.13
CA PRO A 246 24.30 -25.83 11.37
C PRO A 246 25.76 -25.36 11.16
N LYS A 247 26.29 -25.47 9.94
CA LYS A 247 27.69 -25.16 9.59
C LYS A 247 27.82 -24.21 8.40
N THR A 248 26.73 -23.71 7.84
CA THR A 248 26.74 -22.93 6.60
C THR A 248 25.78 -21.75 6.69
N THR A 249 26.26 -20.56 6.35
CA THR A 249 25.41 -19.37 6.20
C THR A 249 24.56 -19.49 4.95
N GLY A 250 23.25 -19.37 5.08
CA GLY A 250 22.34 -19.42 3.95
C GLY A 250 22.45 -18.20 3.05
N TYR A 251 22.15 -18.37 1.76
CA TYR A 251 22.12 -17.28 0.78
C TYR A 251 21.16 -16.16 1.17
N LEU A 252 20.02 -16.50 1.80
CA LEU A 252 19.07 -15.51 2.30
C LEU A 252 19.71 -14.62 3.37
N SER A 253 20.51 -15.17 4.28
CA SER A 253 21.19 -14.39 5.33
C SER A 253 22.25 -13.44 4.74
N ILE A 254 22.98 -13.90 3.72
CA ILE A 254 23.98 -13.09 3.03
C ILE A 254 23.30 -11.94 2.28
N ALA A 255 22.24 -12.25 1.52
CA ALA A 255 21.48 -11.26 0.77
C ALA A 255 20.87 -10.19 1.70
N ARG A 256 20.30 -10.60 2.85
CA ARG A 256 19.80 -9.67 3.88
C ARG A 256 20.91 -8.77 4.42
N THR A 257 22.11 -9.31 4.65
CA THR A 257 23.23 -8.54 5.19
C THR A 257 23.70 -7.48 4.18
N ILE A 258 23.81 -7.86 2.91
CA ILE A 258 24.20 -6.94 1.83
C ILE A 258 23.15 -5.84 1.68
N ASP A 259 21.87 -6.20 1.58
CA ASP A 259 20.78 -5.22 1.44
C ASP A 259 20.72 -4.27 2.65
N ALA A 260 20.92 -4.78 3.88
CA ALA A 260 20.97 -3.95 5.07
C ALA A 260 22.13 -2.93 5.06
N GLN A 261 23.25 -3.24 4.41
CA GLN A 261 24.38 -2.31 4.24
C GLN A 261 24.11 -1.21 3.20
N GLU A 262 23.16 -1.44 2.27
CA GLU A 262 22.78 -0.45 1.26
C GLU A 262 21.87 0.65 1.83
N SER A 263 21.29 0.45 3.01
CA SER A 263 20.59 1.51 3.73
C SER A 263 21.58 2.54 4.26
N GLY A 264 21.39 3.81 3.88
CA GLY A 264 22.07 4.94 4.49
C GLY A 264 21.87 4.98 6.01
N PRO A 265 22.69 5.75 6.75
CA PRO A 265 22.62 5.80 8.21
C PRO A 265 21.19 6.10 8.67
N MET A 266 20.72 5.35 9.68
CA MET A 266 19.43 5.58 10.30
C MET A 266 19.31 7.07 10.65
N SER A 267 18.33 7.75 10.06
CA SER A 267 17.99 9.12 10.44
C SER A 267 17.43 9.08 11.86
N VAL A 268 18.31 9.20 12.86
CA VAL A 268 17.90 9.49 14.22
C VAL A 268 17.34 10.91 14.20
N THR A 269 16.03 11.04 13.99
CA THR A 269 15.37 12.33 14.11
C THR A 269 15.55 12.80 15.55
N THR A 270 15.98 14.05 15.72
CA THR A 270 16.36 14.65 17.01
C THR A 270 15.28 14.54 18.09
N ARG A 271 14.02 14.29 17.68
CA ARG A 271 12.88 14.05 18.58
C ARG A 271 13.07 12.80 19.46
N THR A 272 13.57 11.68 18.94
CA THR A 272 13.76 10.42 19.70
C THR A 272 14.84 10.55 20.79
N LEU A 273 15.87 11.37 20.53
CA LEU A 273 16.90 11.72 21.52
C LEU A 273 16.39 12.74 22.56
N LEU A 274 15.46 13.62 22.18
CA LEU A 274 14.85 14.60 23.10
C LEU A 274 13.79 13.98 24.01
N THR A 275 13.02 13.00 23.54
CA THR A 275 12.05 12.25 24.38
C THR A 275 12.74 11.26 25.32
N SER A 276 13.83 10.59 24.90
CA SER A 276 14.58 9.67 25.79
C SER A 276 15.25 10.39 26.97
N ARG A 277 15.62 11.67 26.83
CA ARG A 277 16.12 12.49 27.95
C ARG A 277 15.03 13.02 28.88
N ARG A 278 13.76 13.09 28.43
CA ARG A 278 12.64 13.58 29.27
C ARG A 278 12.03 12.50 30.17
N SER A 279 12.19 11.22 29.88
CA SER A 279 11.57 10.15 30.69
C SER A 279 12.22 9.87 32.06
N ARG A 280 13.35 10.51 32.39
CA ARG A 280 14.05 10.32 33.68
C ARG A 280 13.74 11.34 34.77
N ARG A 281 12.83 12.30 34.56
CA ARG A 281 12.54 13.37 35.55
C ARG A 281 11.05 13.41 35.89
N GLY A 282 10.59 12.41 36.62
CA GLY A 282 9.18 12.30 37.04
C GLY A 282 8.91 11.20 38.05
N TYR A 283 9.79 11.01 39.03
CA TYR A 283 9.52 10.23 40.24
C TYR A 283 10.19 10.94 41.40
N TYR A 284 9.58 12.01 41.92
CA TYR A 284 9.75 12.56 43.28
C TYR A 284 8.96 13.88 43.35
N SER A 285 7.67 13.77 43.67
CA SER A 285 6.87 14.73 44.47
C SER A 285 5.49 14.14 44.71
#